data_AF-A0A1C0VLW9-F1
#
_entry.id   AF-A0A1C0VLW9-F1
#
_cell.length_a   1.000
_cell.length_b   1.000
_cell.length_c   1.000
_cell.angle_alpha   90.00
_cell.angle_beta   90.00
_cell.angle_gamma   90.00
#
_symmetry.space_group_name_H-M   'P 1'
#
loop_
_entity.id
_entity.type
_entity.pdbx_description
1 polymer ?
#
loop_
_entity_poly.entity_id
_entity_poly.type
_entity_poly.pdbx_seq_one_letter_code
_entity_poly.pdbx_strand_id
1 'polypeptide(L)'
;MSKFGCTCGHSIIDQRDNLPYKGHLIKDQDKEVIFEGIASDVSLYIESLLTENQQEWLNRFPWLQGKDHRAVVWGIITQYYLKYIPHIYECENCGRLWVQENAKSHNFRSYLPSNPEIKGILRSDQLS
;
A
#
# COMPACT_ATOMS: atom_id res chain seq x y z
N MET A 1 7.89 5.28 -12.19
CA MET A 1 9.08 4.42 -12.11
C MET A 1 10.01 4.99 -11.07
N SER A 2 10.34 4.21 -10.04
CA SER A 2 11.32 4.60 -9.03
C SER A 2 12.52 3.66 -9.12
N LYS A 3 13.74 4.18 -8.90
CA LYS A 3 14.95 3.36 -8.78
C LYS A 3 15.80 3.93 -7.66
N PHE A 4 16.40 3.06 -6.86
CA PHE A 4 17.34 3.48 -5.83
C PHE A 4 18.43 2.42 -5.61
N GLY A 5 19.58 2.88 -5.10
CA GLY A 5 20.73 2.02 -4.86
C GLY A 5 20.71 1.41 -3.46
N CYS A 6 21.01 0.12 -3.37
CA CYS A 6 21.38 -0.53 -2.13
C CYS A 6 22.84 -0.23 -1.77
N THR A 7 23.19 -0.27 -0.49
CA THR A 7 24.56 -0.03 -0.01
C THR A 7 25.57 -1.08 -0.48
N CYS A 8 25.12 -2.24 -0.95
CA CYS A 8 25.99 -3.23 -1.60
C CYS A 8 26.29 -2.94 -3.08
N GLY A 9 25.77 -1.83 -3.63
CA GLY A 9 25.94 -1.44 -5.04
C GLY A 9 24.85 -1.96 -5.98
N HIS A 10 23.96 -2.84 -5.52
CA HIS A 10 22.85 -3.34 -6.33
C HIS A 10 21.74 -2.28 -6.49
N SER A 11 21.12 -2.20 -7.67
CA SER A 11 20.01 -1.27 -7.94
C SER A 11 18.66 -1.97 -7.75
N ILE A 12 17.76 -1.36 -6.97
CA ILE A 12 16.39 -1.82 -6.77
C ILE A 12 15.47 -0.98 -7.67
N ILE A 13 14.65 -1.65 -8.49
CA ILE A 13 13.88 -1.01 -9.58
C ILE A 13 12.38 -1.27 -9.39
N ASP A 14 11.61 -0.22 -9.18
CA ASP A 14 10.14 -0.28 -9.15
C ASP A 14 9.56 0.20 -10.48
N GLN A 15 9.39 -0.75 -11.42
CA GLN A 15 8.95 -0.48 -12.80
C GLN A 15 7.61 -1.14 -13.16
N ARG A 16 7.15 -2.12 -12.39
CA ARG A 16 5.93 -2.89 -12.65
C ARG A 16 5.33 -3.38 -11.33
N ASP A 17 4.09 -3.84 -11.40
CA ASP A 17 3.44 -4.54 -10.29
C ASP A 17 3.95 -5.98 -10.16
N ASN A 18 3.66 -6.62 -9.02
CA ASN A 18 4.01 -8.01 -8.72
C ASN A 18 5.53 -8.28 -8.76
N LEU A 19 6.32 -7.40 -8.15
CA LEU A 19 7.77 -7.62 -7.98
C LEU A 19 8.00 -8.59 -6.82
N PRO A 20 8.81 -9.65 -7.00
CA PRO A 20 9.02 -10.69 -5.99
C PRO A 20 9.80 -10.20 -4.75
N TYR A 21 10.36 -9.01 -4.82
CA TYR A 21 11.13 -8.36 -3.76
C TYR A 21 10.44 -7.10 -3.23
N LYS A 22 9.20 -6.82 -3.61
CA LYS A 22 8.41 -5.69 -3.11
C LYS A 22 7.29 -6.21 -2.23
N GLY A 23 7.10 -5.56 -1.09
CA GLY A 23 6.00 -5.82 -0.18
C GLY A 23 5.38 -4.54 0.33
N HIS A 24 4.36 -4.73 1.16
CA HIS A 24 3.53 -3.68 1.73
C HIS A 24 3.38 -3.93 3.22
N LEU A 25 3.53 -2.89 4.04
CA LEU A 25 3.43 -3.02 5.49
C LEU A 25 2.16 -2.32 6.00
N ILE A 26 1.47 -2.99 6.91
CA ILE A 26 0.47 -2.39 7.78
C ILE A 26 1.10 -2.31 9.16
N LYS A 27 1.26 -1.10 9.71
CA LYS A 27 1.66 -0.92 11.10
C LYS A 27 0.47 -1.31 11.97
N ASP A 28 0.70 -2.05 13.04
CA ASP A 28 -0.39 -2.56 13.88
C ASP A 28 -1.27 -1.42 14.44
N GLN A 29 -0.67 -0.29 14.81
CA GLN A 29 -1.38 0.90 15.28
C GLN A 29 -2.26 1.58 14.22
N ASP A 30 -1.97 1.39 12.93
CA ASP A 30 -2.76 1.95 11.84
C ASP A 30 -3.88 0.99 11.39
N LYS A 31 -3.77 -0.30 11.74
CA LYS A 31 -4.66 -1.37 11.28
C LYS A 31 -6.14 -1.06 11.51
N GLU A 32 -6.48 -0.66 12.72
CA GLU A 32 -7.87 -0.36 13.11
C GLU A 32 -8.43 0.82 12.31
N VAL A 33 -7.65 1.91 12.22
CA VAL A 33 -8.06 3.13 11.51
C VAL A 33 -8.25 2.87 10.01
N ILE A 34 -7.47 1.96 9.43
CA ILE A 34 -7.63 1.55 8.03
C ILE A 34 -8.95 0.80 7.85
N PHE A 35 -9.19 -0.26 8.63
CA PHE A 35 -10.36 -1.13 8.41
C PHE A 35 -11.66 -0.43 8.79
N GLU A 36 -11.72 0.23 9.94
CA GLU A 36 -12.90 1.00 10.36
C GLU A 36 -13.16 2.15 9.40
N GLY A 37 -12.11 2.82 8.91
CA GLY A 37 -12.23 3.87 7.92
C GLY A 37 -12.85 3.38 6.61
N ILE A 38 -12.34 2.27 6.06
CA ILE A 38 -12.90 1.65 4.85
C ILE A 38 -14.35 1.24 5.09
N ALA A 39 -14.66 0.56 6.19
CA ALA A 39 -16.01 0.11 6.51
C ALA A 39 -16.99 1.28 6.63
N SER A 40 -16.59 2.35 7.33
CA SER A 40 -17.39 3.57 7.49
C SER A 40 -17.65 4.25 6.15
N ASP A 41 -16.62 4.41 5.31
CA ASP A 41 -16.75 5.08 4.02
C ASP A 41 -17.61 4.28 3.02
N VAL A 42 -17.47 2.96 3.00
CA VAL A 42 -18.34 2.09 2.19
C VAL A 42 -19.77 2.12 2.71
N SER A 43 -19.98 2.14 4.02
CA SER A 43 -21.33 2.23 4.61
C SER A 43 -22.01 3.55 4.25
N LEU A 44 -21.28 4.68 4.36
CA LEU A 44 -21.78 5.99 3.93
C LEU A 44 -22.18 6.00 2.45
N TYR A 45 -21.38 5.34 1.60
CA TYR A 45 -21.74 5.17 0.19
C TYR A 45 -23.05 4.40 0.02
N ILE A 46 -23.20 3.26 0.68
CA ILE A 46 -24.41 2.43 0.61
C ILE A 46 -25.63 3.21 1.11
N GLU A 47 -25.52 3.91 2.24
CA GLU A 47 -26.60 4.74 2.78
C GLU A 47 -27.04 5.84 1.80
N SER A 48 -26.09 6.46 1.08
CA SER A 48 -26.40 7.45 0.04
C SER A 48 -27.19 6.87 -1.14
N LEU A 49 -27.02 5.57 -1.43
CA LEU A 49 -27.79 4.86 -2.46
C LEU A 49 -29.19 4.50 -1.96
N LEU A 50 -29.33 4.14 -0.68
CA LEU A 50 -30.60 3.71 -0.09
C LEU A 50 -31.55 4.88 0.21
N THR A 51 -31.01 6.05 0.57
CA THR A 51 -31.80 7.21 1.01
C THR A 51 -32.02 8.25 -0.09
N GLU A 52 -31.42 8.06 -1.28
CA GLU A 52 -31.32 9.04 -2.35
C GLU A 52 -30.70 10.40 -1.92
N ASN A 53 -30.12 10.48 -0.73
CA ASN A 53 -29.41 11.65 -0.23
C ASN A 53 -27.89 11.48 -0.43
N GLN A 54 -27.39 12.08 -1.51
CA GLN A 54 -25.98 11.98 -1.88
C GLN A 54 -25.12 13.14 -1.36
N GLN A 55 -25.69 14.11 -0.64
CA GLN A 55 -24.98 15.34 -0.32
C GLN A 55 -23.75 15.08 0.57
N GLU A 56 -23.90 14.31 1.64
CA GLU A 56 -22.81 13.99 2.55
C GLU A 56 -21.71 13.18 1.85
N TRP A 57 -22.12 12.16 1.09
CA TRP A 57 -21.22 11.33 0.29
C TRP A 57 -20.41 12.16 -0.72
N LEU A 58 -21.07 13.00 -1.52
CA LEU A 58 -20.42 13.82 -2.56
C LEU A 58 -19.53 14.91 -1.97
N ASN A 59 -19.87 15.45 -0.79
CA ASN A 59 -19.02 16.39 -0.08
C ASN A 59 -17.71 15.72 0.37
N ARG A 60 -17.78 14.47 0.81
CA ARG A 60 -16.61 13.72 1.29
C ARG A 60 -15.77 13.15 0.15
N PHE A 61 -16.40 12.70 -0.93
CA PHE A 61 -15.74 12.05 -2.07
C PHE A 61 -16.12 12.65 -3.43
N PRO A 62 -15.88 13.96 -3.65
CA PRO A 62 -16.29 14.62 -4.89
C PRO A 62 -15.63 13.99 -6.14
N TRP A 63 -14.43 13.42 -6.02
CA TRP A 63 -13.72 12.76 -7.12
C TRP A 63 -14.31 11.39 -7.53
N LEU A 64 -15.26 10.86 -6.75
CA LEU A 64 -15.95 9.60 -7.05
C LEU A 64 -17.33 9.83 -7.70
N GLN A 65 -17.73 11.08 -7.90
CA GLN A 65 -19.00 11.41 -8.55
C GLN A 65 -19.07 10.82 -9.98
N GLY A 66 -20.21 10.20 -10.31
CA GLY A 66 -20.46 9.62 -11.63
C GLY A 66 -19.65 8.36 -11.96
N LYS A 67 -18.88 7.82 -11.01
CA LYS A 67 -18.20 6.53 -11.14
C LYS A 67 -19.19 5.39 -10.90
N ASP A 68 -18.92 4.24 -11.52
CA ASP A 68 -19.66 3.02 -11.19
C ASP A 68 -19.35 2.53 -9.77
N HIS A 69 -20.23 1.69 -9.21
CA HIS A 69 -20.13 1.21 -7.84
C HIS A 69 -18.79 0.54 -7.52
N ARG A 70 -18.22 -0.22 -8.46
CA ARG A 70 -16.93 -0.89 -8.25
C ARG A 70 -15.81 0.14 -8.19
N ALA A 71 -15.79 1.11 -9.10
CA ALA A 71 -14.81 2.20 -9.07
C ALA A 71 -14.90 3.05 -7.80
N VAL A 72 -16.11 3.25 -7.25
CA VAL A 72 -16.30 3.92 -5.97
C VAL A 72 -15.65 3.13 -4.83
N VAL A 73 -16.01 1.86 -4.65
CA VAL A 73 -15.46 1.00 -3.59
C VAL A 73 -13.95 0.87 -3.73
N TRP A 74 -13.45 0.69 -4.95
CA TRP A 74 -12.02 0.65 -5.22
C TRP A 74 -11.32 1.96 -4.85
N GLY A 75 -11.93 3.11 -5.17
CA GLY A 75 -11.42 4.43 -4.79
C GLY A 75 -11.31 4.62 -3.28
N ILE A 76 -12.33 4.18 -2.54
CA ILE A 76 -12.31 4.18 -1.07
C ILE A 76 -11.13 3.34 -0.56
N ILE A 77 -11.00 2.09 -0.98
CA ILE A 77 -9.91 1.21 -0.52
C ILE A 77 -8.55 1.81 -0.87
N THR A 78 -8.40 2.32 -2.09
CA THR A 78 -7.14 2.89 -2.59
C THR A 78 -6.70 4.10 -1.78
N GLN A 79 -7.62 4.95 -1.32
CA GLN A 79 -7.25 6.13 -0.52
C GLN A 79 -6.57 5.73 0.81
N TYR A 80 -7.08 4.69 1.48
CA TYR A 80 -6.51 4.19 2.73
C TYR A 80 -5.19 3.48 2.47
N TYR A 81 -5.14 2.69 1.40
CA TYR A 81 -3.91 2.05 0.94
C TYR A 81 -2.79 3.08 0.74
N LEU A 82 -3.03 4.12 -0.06
CA LEU A 82 -2.03 5.17 -0.34
C LEU A 82 -1.69 6.03 0.90
N LYS A 83 -2.62 6.16 1.85
CA LYS A 83 -2.42 6.97 3.05
C LYS A 83 -1.59 6.26 4.11
N TYR A 84 -1.75 4.95 4.27
CA TYR A 84 -1.21 4.22 5.42
C TYR A 84 -0.19 3.13 5.09
N ILE A 85 -0.09 2.66 3.83
CA ILE A 85 0.70 1.49 3.47
C ILE A 85 2.07 1.87 2.90
N PRO A 86 3.15 1.91 3.70
CA PRO A 86 4.50 2.04 3.18
C PRO A 86 4.93 0.80 2.40
N HIS A 87 5.78 1.03 1.42
CA HIS A 87 6.48 -0.02 0.67
C HIS A 87 7.68 -0.54 1.46
N ILE A 88 7.92 -1.84 1.31
CA ILE A 88 9.17 -2.49 1.69
C ILE A 88 9.78 -3.14 0.46
N TYR A 89 11.10 -3.06 0.33
CA TYR A 89 11.84 -3.72 -0.74
C TYR A 89 12.96 -4.56 -0.16
N GLU A 90 13.18 -5.75 -0.70
CA GLU A 90 14.32 -6.58 -0.40
C GLU A 90 15.38 -6.42 -1.50
N CYS A 91 16.64 -6.27 -1.12
CA CYS A 91 17.73 -6.30 -2.08
C CYS A 91 17.99 -7.75 -2.51
N GLU A 92 17.74 -8.07 -3.78
CA GLU A 92 17.93 -9.42 -4.33
C GLU A 92 19.38 -9.91 -4.24
N ASN A 93 20.35 -9.01 -4.18
CA ASN A 93 21.77 -9.37 -4.06
C ASN A 93 22.19 -9.70 -2.61
N CYS A 94 21.82 -8.89 -1.62
CA CYS A 94 22.33 -9.01 -0.25
C CYS A 94 21.28 -9.27 0.84
N GLY A 95 19.99 -9.36 0.49
CA GLY A 95 18.89 -9.59 1.44
C GLY A 95 18.53 -8.39 2.32
N ARG A 96 19.19 -7.25 2.16
CA ARG A 96 18.89 -6.03 2.94
C ARG A 96 17.46 -5.56 2.66
N LEU A 97 16.69 -5.36 3.71
CA LEU A 97 15.36 -4.77 3.63
C LEU A 97 15.45 -3.25 3.67
N TRP A 98 14.70 -2.60 2.80
CA TRP A 98 14.51 -1.16 2.70
C TRP A 98 13.05 -0.85 2.98
N VAL A 99 12.81 -0.22 4.13
CA VAL A 99 11.47 0.09 4.64
C VAL A 99 11.22 1.58 4.49
N GLN A 100 10.17 1.95 3.77
CA GLN A 100 9.73 3.34 3.64
C GLN A 100 9.24 3.85 5.01
N GLU A 101 9.68 5.04 5.45
CA GLU A 101 9.37 5.54 6.80
C GLU A 101 7.85 5.68 7.06
N ASN A 102 7.12 6.08 6.03
CA ASN A 102 5.66 6.12 5.97
C ASN A 102 5.21 6.13 4.50
N ALA A 103 3.92 5.87 4.24
CA ALA A 103 3.37 5.74 2.88
C ALA A 103 3.60 6.94 1.96
N LYS A 104 3.77 8.15 2.54
CA LYS A 104 3.96 9.40 1.79
C LYS A 104 5.43 9.82 1.69
N SER A 105 6.35 9.15 2.38
CA SER A 105 7.77 9.54 2.43
C SER A 105 8.54 8.96 1.25
N HIS A 106 9.51 9.68 0.71
CA HIS A 106 10.47 9.10 -0.25
C HIS A 106 11.72 8.54 0.44
N ASN A 107 11.79 8.59 1.77
CA ASN A 107 12.92 8.11 2.55
C ASN A 107 12.73 6.66 2.98
N PHE A 108 13.83 5.92 2.96
CA PHE A 108 13.89 4.52 3.37
C PHE A 108 14.91 4.33 4.48
N ARG A 109 14.57 3.45 5.43
CA ARG A 109 15.48 2.91 6.44
C ARG A 109 15.85 1.49 6.06
N SER A 110 17.06 1.06 6.38
CA SER A 110 17.54 -0.26 5.99
C SER A 110 17.82 -1.17 7.18
N TYR A 111 17.49 -2.45 7.03
CA TYR A 111 17.72 -3.51 8.02
C TYR A 111 18.46 -4.66 7.33
N LEU A 112 19.50 -5.19 7.98
CA LEU A 112 20.27 -6.32 7.47
C LEU A 112 19.81 -7.61 8.16
N PRO A 113 19.61 -8.73 7.43
CA PRO A 113 19.35 -10.01 8.06
C PRO A 113 20.55 -10.41 8.93
N SER A 114 20.27 -11.05 10.07
CA SER A 114 21.32 -11.59 10.95
C SER A 114 22.07 -12.75 10.29
N ASN A 115 21.40 -13.50 9.41
CA ASN A 115 21.99 -14.52 8.56
C ASN A 115 21.99 -14.05 7.09
N PRO A 116 23.16 -13.72 6.50
CA PRO A 116 23.28 -13.26 5.12
C PRO A 116 22.82 -14.27 4.04
N GLU A 117 22.72 -15.55 4.40
CA GLU A 117 22.26 -16.62 3.49
C GLU A 117 20.74 -16.59 3.30
N ILE A 118 19.99 -15.97 4.22
CA ILE A 118 18.52 -15.88 4.13
C ILE A 118 18.14 -14.68 3.26
N LYS A 119 17.44 -14.98 2.16
CA LYS A 119 16.91 -14.00 1.19
C LYS A 119 15.57 -14.47 0.64
N GLY A 120 14.86 -13.56 -0.03
CA GLY A 120 13.58 -13.82 -0.69
C GLY A 120 12.40 -13.88 0.27
N ILE A 121 12.47 -13.22 1.43
CA ILE A 121 11.39 -13.25 2.43
C ILE A 121 10.11 -12.57 1.95
N LEU A 122 10.21 -11.68 0.95
CA LEU A 122 9.05 -11.02 0.34
C LEU A 122 8.49 -11.78 -0.87
N ARG A 123 9.15 -12.87 -1.28
CA ARG A 123 8.71 -13.67 -2.42
C ARG A 123 7.49 -14.49 -2.02
N SER A 124 6.45 -14.45 -2.86
CA SER A 124 5.24 -15.25 -2.62
C SER A 124 5.51 -16.74 -2.86
N ASP A 125 5.03 -17.59 -1.94
CA ASP A 125 5.06 -19.05 -2.07
C ASP A 125 4.16 -19.59 -3.21
N GLN A 126 3.21 -18.77 -3.70
CA GLN A 126 2.24 -19.16 -4.72
C GLN A 126 2.70 -18.87 -6.15
N LEU A 127 3.87 -18.25 -6.32
CA LEU A 127 4.46 -17.89 -7.62
C LEU A 127 5.79 -18.62 -7.81
N SER A 128 5.78 -19.96 -7.65
CA SER A 128 6.88 -20.86 -7.98
C SER A 128 6.94 -21.14 -9.48
#